data_AF-A0A2D0N0H5-F1
#
_entry.id   AF-A0A2D0N0H5-F1
#
_cell.length_a   1.000
_cell.length_b   1.000
_cell.length_c   1.000
_cell.angle_alpha   90.00
_cell.angle_beta   90.00
_cell.angle_gamma   90.00
#
_symmetry.space_group_name_H-M   'P 1'
#
loop_
_entity.id
_entity.type
_entity.pdbx_description
1 polymer ?
#
loop_
_entity_poly.entity_id
_entity_poly.type
_entity_poly.pdbx_seq_one_letter_code
_entity_poly.pdbx_strand_id
1 'polypeptide(L)' 'MNEEHHNSEPPGADPSAKMMDWTGKKYRNFMDYVAFRDDDPTWMLGYKLVLRFFGILFIIILSPFLILGLAIAFMAVF' A
#
# COMPACT_ATOMS: atom_id res chain seq x y z
N MET A 1 38.10 9.43 27.10
CA MET A 1 38.38 8.52 25.99
C MET A 1 37.06 8.26 25.28
N ASN A 2 36.99 8.86 24.09
CA ASN A 2 36.13 8.62 22.93
C ASN A 2 34.61 8.41 23.15
N GLU A 3 33.89 9.50 22.86
CA GLU A 3 32.54 9.47 22.32
C GLU A 3 32.59 8.79 20.95
N GLU A 4 32.20 7.52 20.88
CA GLU A 4 31.93 6.86 19.60
C GLU A 4 30.63 7.43 19.04
N HIS A 5 30.76 8.53 18.29
CA HIS A 5 29.80 8.93 17.28
C HIS A 5 29.70 7.79 16.27
N HIS A 6 28.76 6.87 16.51
CA HIS A 6 28.30 5.93 15.52
C HIS A 6 27.69 6.77 14.40
N ASN A 7 28.53 7.03 13.39
CA ASN A 7 28.21 7.70 12.15
C ASN A 7 27.15 6.86 11.44
N SER A 8 25.87 7.10 11.78
CA SER A 8 24.75 6.64 10.99
C SER A 8 24.77 7.46 9.71
N GLU A 9 25.46 6.93 8.70
CA GLU A 9 25.39 7.37 7.32
C GLU A 9 23.91 7.68 6.99
N PRO A 10 23.59 8.85 6.40
CA PRO A 10 22.22 9.15 6.03
C PRO A 10 21.78 8.03 5.10
N PRO A 11 20.69 7.29 5.40
CA PRO A 11 20.32 6.12 4.63
C PRO A 11 20.20 6.54 3.16
N GLY A 12 21.18 6.11 2.36
CA GLY A 12 21.16 6.26 0.93
C GLY A 12 19.81 5.77 0.45
N ALA A 13 19.13 6.57 -0.35
CA ALA A 13 17.73 6.42 -0.70
C ALA A 13 17.46 5.05 -1.35
N ASP A 14 17.23 4.03 -0.54
CA ASP A 14 16.84 2.71 -1.00
C ASP A 14 15.47 2.86 -1.69
N PRO A 15 15.40 2.71 -3.02
CA PRO A 15 14.17 2.87 -3.76
C PRO A 15 13.08 1.93 -3.25
N SER A 16 13.48 0.75 -2.76
CA SER A 16 12.56 -0.24 -2.20
C SER A 16 11.96 0.25 -0.87
N ALA A 17 12.77 0.82 0.02
CA ALA A 17 12.30 1.42 1.28
C ALA A 17 11.33 2.58 1.03
N LYS A 18 11.60 3.42 0.02
CA LYS A 18 10.72 4.54 -0.37
C LYS A 18 9.39 4.05 -0.95
N MET A 19 9.41 3.01 -1.79
CA MET A 19 8.19 2.38 -2.32
C MET A 19 7.37 1.70 -1.23
N MET A 20 8.02 1.06 -0.27
CA MET A 20 7.38 0.36 0.83
C MET A 20 6.72 1.35 1.81
N ASP A 21 7.37 2.46 2.13
CA ASP A 21 6.77 3.55 2.91
C ASP A 21 5.58 4.19 2.17
N TRP A 22 5.70 4.42 0.87
CA TRP A 22 4.60 4.98 0.06
C TRP A 22 3.39 4.05 0.02
N THR A 23 3.61 2.76 -0.25
CA THR A 23 2.56 1.74 -0.29
C THR A 23 1.90 1.60 1.08
N GLY A 24 2.70 1.58 2.15
CA GLY A 24 2.21 1.54 3.53
C GLY A 24 1.36 2.75 3.89
N LYS A 25 1.77 3.97 3.51
CA LYS A 25 0.99 5.20 3.73
C LYS A 25 -0.34 5.18 2.96
N LYS A 26 -0.32 4.76 1.69
CA LYS A 26 -1.54 4.66 0.86
C LYS A 26 -2.51 3.63 1.43
N TYR A 27 -2.01 2.47 1.84
CA TYR A 27 -2.82 1.43 2.44
C TYR A 27 -3.46 1.88 3.75
N ARG A 28 -2.70 2.53 4.65
CA ARG A 28 -3.24 3.10 5.89
C ARG A 28 -4.32 4.15 5.64
N ASN A 29 -4.09 5.07 4.72
CA ASN A 29 -5.09 6.09 4.36
C ASN A 29 -6.39 5.47 3.81
N PHE A 30 -6.26 4.41 3.01
CA PHE A 30 -7.43 3.68 2.50
C PHE A 30 -8.19 3.00 3.64
N MET A 31 -7.47 2.35 4.57
CA MET A 31 -8.07 1.70 5.74
C MET A 31 -8.78 2.70 6.64
N ASP A 32 -8.18 3.86 6.91
CA ASP A 32 -8.79 4.93 7.68
C ASP A 32 -10.04 5.51 6.99
N TYR A 33 -10.05 5.58 5.66
CA TYR A 33 -11.20 6.06 4.89
C TYR A 33 -12.39 5.10 4.97
N VAL A 34 -12.14 3.79 4.87
CA VAL A 34 -13.19 2.76 4.94
C VAL A 34 -13.54 2.35 6.37
N ALA A 35 -12.80 2.82 7.37
CA ALA A 35 -13.08 2.56 8.78
C ALA A 35 -14.46 3.10 9.17
N PHE A 36 -15.21 2.31 9.93
CA PHE A 36 -16.47 2.74 10.50
C PHE A 36 -16.19 3.66 11.69
N ARG A 37 -16.84 4.82 11.71
CA ARG A 37 -16.79 5.74 12.85
C ARG A 37 -18.20 5.89 13.42
N ASP A 38 -18.27 6.06 14.73
CA ASP A 38 -19.56 6.15 15.44
C ASP A 38 -20.34 7.45 15.15
N ASP A 39 -19.65 8.46 14.60
CA ASP A 39 -20.22 9.73 14.16
C ASP A 39 -20.78 9.70 12.72
N ASP A 40 -20.63 8.58 11.99
CA ASP A 40 -21.04 8.50 10.60
C ASP A 40 -22.56 8.25 10.46
N PRO A 41 -23.26 8.99 9.57
CA PRO A 41 -24.66 8.73 9.27
C PRO A 41 -24.83 7.32 8.67
N THR A 42 -25.95 6.65 8.98
CA THR A 42 -26.21 5.24 8.62
C THR A 42 -26.06 4.93 7.13
N TRP A 43 -26.32 5.91 6.24
CA TRP A 43 -26.10 5.78 4.80
C TRP A 43 -24.62 5.61 4.42
N MET A 44 -23.72 6.25 5.18
CA MET A 44 -22.27 6.19 4.96
C MET A 44 -21.68 4.83 5.36
N LEU A 45 -22.31 4.12 6.31
CA LEU A 45 -21.95 2.75 6.67
C LEU A 45 -22.11 1.80 5.48
N GLY A 46 -23.25 1.87 4.77
CA GLY A 46 -23.50 1.06 3.59
C GLY A 46 -22.48 1.33 2.48
N TYR A 47 -22.20 2.61 2.22
CA TYR A 47 -21.19 3.01 1.24
C TYR A 47 -19.79 2.48 1.57
N LYS A 48 -19.35 2.61 2.83
CA LYS A 48 -18.04 2.10 3.28
C LYS A 48 -17.94 0.57 3.17
N LEU A 49 -19.02 -0.15 3.46
CA LEU A 49 -19.07 -1.61 3.31
C LEU A 49 -18.88 -2.04 1.85
N VAL A 50 -19.58 -1.37 0.93
CA VAL A 50 -19.45 -1.61 -0.52
C VAL A 50 -18.03 -1.29 -0.99
N LEU A 51 -17.47 -0.16 -0.55
CA LEU A 51 -16.11 0.26 -0.94
C LEU A 51 -15.04 -0.70 -0.42
N ARG A 52 -15.21 -1.24 0.79
CA ARG A 52 -14.34 -2.28 1.35
C ARG A 52 -14.45 -3.59 0.56
N PHE A 53 -15.66 -3.98 0.18
CA PHE A 53 -15.87 -5.17 -0.66
C PHE A 53 -15.17 -5.03 -2.02
N PHE A 54 -15.33 -3.89 -2.69
CA PHE A 54 -14.62 -3.59 -3.94
C PHE A 54 -13.11 -3.55 -3.76
N GLY A 55 -12.60 -2.99 -2.66
CA GLY A 55 -11.17 -2.97 -2.35
C GLY A 55 -10.58 -4.38 -2.24
N ILE A 56 -11.26 -5.27 -1.51
CA ILE A 56 -10.83 -6.68 -1.38
C ILE A 56 -10.92 -7.39 -2.73
N LEU A 57 -12.03 -7.22 -3.46
CA LEU A 57 -12.22 -7.82 -4.77
C LEU A 57 -11.14 -7.36 -5.76
N PHE A 58 -10.80 -6.08 -5.74
CA PHE A 58 -9.73 -5.52 -6.55
C PHE A 58 -8.38 -6.16 -6.25
N ILE A 59 -8.01 -6.33 -4.97
CA ILE A 59 -6.76 -7.00 -4.58
C ILE A 59 -6.73 -8.47 -5.04
N ILE A 60 -7.84 -9.19 -4.88
CA ILE A 60 -7.95 -10.60 -5.30
C ILE A 60 -7.77 -10.73 -6.81
N ILE A 61 -8.45 -9.88 -7.58
CA ILE A 61 -8.35 -9.89 -9.04
C ILE A 61 -6.94 -9.45 -9.46
N LEU A 62 -6.38 -8.41 -8.86
CA LEU A 62 -5.08 -7.86 -9.26
C LEU A 62 -3.94 -8.89 -9.11
N SER A 63 -4.01 -9.83 -8.16
CA SER A 63 -2.98 -10.84 -7.91
C SER A 63 -2.59 -11.67 -9.16
N PRO A 64 -3.51 -12.39 -9.84
CA PRO A 64 -3.18 -13.11 -11.08
C PRO A 64 -2.77 -12.17 -12.23
N PHE A 65 -3.34 -10.97 -12.32
CA PHE A 65 -2.97 -10.00 -13.36
C PHE A 65 -1.56 -9.45 -13.19
N LEU A 66 -1.07 -9.30 -11.96
CA LEU A 66 0.31 -8.86 -11.70
C LEU A 66 1.33 -9.88 -12.23
N ILE A 67 1.08 -11.17 -11.99
CA ILE A 67 1.96 -12.25 -12.46
C ILE A 67 1.95 -12.32 -13.98
N LEU A 68 0.76 -12.30 -14.60
CA LEU A 68 0.60 -12.33 -16.05
C LEU A 68 1.20 -11.08 -16.71
N GLY A 69 0.91 -9.89 -16.17
CA GLY A 69 1.43 -8.62 -16.67
C GLY A 69 2.95 -8.54 -16.56
N LEU A 70 3.52 -9.00 -15.44
CA LEU A 70 4.97 -9.06 -15.26
C LEU A 70 5.62 -10.06 -16.23
N ALA A 71 5.01 -11.24 -16.41
CA ALA A 71 5.50 -12.25 -17.37
C ALA A 71 5.49 -11.70 -18.80
N ILE A 72 4.41 -11.05 -19.23
CA ILE A 72 4.32 -10.40 -20.55
C ILE A 72 5.35 -9.28 -20.67
N ALA A 73 5.54 -8.45 -19.64
CA ALA A 73 6.53 -7.37 -19.66
C ALA A 73 7.96 -7.88 -19.85
N PHE A 74 8.34 -8.96 -19.15
CA PHE A 74 9.64 -9.60 -19.36
C PHE A 74 9.74 -10.24 -20.75
N MET A 75 8.67 -10.86 -21.25
CA MET A 75 8.65 -11.48 -22.58
C MET A 75 8.69 -10.45 -23.72
N ALA A 76 8.15 -9.25 -23.52
CA ALA A 76 8.14 -8.18 -24.52
C ALA A 76 9.47 -7.41 -24.63
N VAL A 77 10.30 -7.47 -23.58
CA VAL A 77 11.64 -6.86 -23.56
C VAL A 77 12.70 -7.80 -24.16
N PHE A 78 12.42 -9.10 -24.17
CA PHE A 78 13.29 -10.15 -24.73
C PHE A 78 13.01 -10.38 -26.21
#